data_AF-X1J8N2-F1
#
_entry.id   AF-X1J8N2-F1
#
_cell.length_a   1.000
_cell.length_b   1.000
_cell.length_c   1.000
_cell.angle_alpha   90.00
_cell.angle_beta   90.00
_cell.angle_gamma   90.00
#
_symmetry.space_group_name_H-M   'P 1'
#
loop_
_entity.id
_entity.type
_entity.pdbx_description
1 polymer ?
#
loop_
_entity_poly.entity_id
_entity_poly.type
_entity_poly.pdbx_seq_one_letter_code
_entity_poly.pdbx_strand_id
1 'polypeptide(L)' 'MKYWKRIDDEGNTTTVESYSHKAEVAGAIKITKKEYQAFIAALPVISPEPDPVELWRDEVDRRLANLEVKKT' A
#
# COMPACT_ATOMS: atom_id res chain seq x y z
N MET A 1 -10.87 5.94 18.96
CA MET A 1 -9.68 5.10 18.69
C MET A 1 -8.50 5.57 19.51
N LYS A 2 -7.69 4.62 19.98
CA LYS A 2 -6.34 4.85 20.48
C LYS A 2 -5.34 4.43 19.40
N TYR A 3 -4.19 5.09 19.36
CA TYR A 3 -3.14 4.83 18.38
C TYR A 3 -1.87 4.44 19.13
N TRP A 4 -1.13 3.50 18.56
CA TRP A 4 0.07 2.95 19.18
C TRP A 4 1.15 2.76 18.12
N LYS A 5 2.41 2.87 18.53
CA LYS A 5 3.57 2.48 17.72
C LYS A 5 4.45 1.50 18.49
N ARG A 6 5.14 0.63 17.75
CA ARG A 6 6.21 -0.23 18.27
C ARG A 6 7.54 0.26 17.72
N ILE A 7 8.55 0.17 18.55
CA ILE A 7 9.93 0.46 18.20
C ILE A 7 10.77 -0.80 18.37
N ASP A 8 11.77 -0.99 17.52
CA ASP A 8 12.80 -2.00 17.71
C ASP A 8 13.90 -1.52 18.67
N ASP A 9 14.88 -2.38 18.92
CA ASP A 9 16.02 -2.11 19.81
C ASP A 9 16.94 -1.00 19.27
N GLU A 10 16.82 -0.66 17.99
CA GLU A 10 17.57 0.41 17.32
C GLU A 10 16.80 1.75 17.34
N GLY A 11 15.57 1.76 17.84
CA GLY A 11 14.71 2.93 17.93
C GLY A 11 13.89 3.22 16.67
N ASN A 12 13.91 2.33 15.66
CA ASN A 12 13.12 2.49 14.45
C ASN A 12 11.66 2.09 14.69
N THR A 13 10.73 2.79 14.05
CA THR A 13 9.31 2.43 14.12
C THR A 13 9.04 1.22 13.23
N THR A 14 8.69 0.09 13.83
CA THR A 14 8.40 -1.15 13.11
C THR A 14 6.93 -1.26 12.72
N THR A 15 6.04 -0.74 13.55
CA THR A 15 4.60 -0.93 13.37
C THR A 15 3.81 0.22 13.99
N VAL A 16 2.72 0.64 13.33
CA VAL A 16 1.79 1.65 13.79
C VAL A 16 0.36 1.12 13.66
N GLU A 17 -0.42 1.16 14.75
CA GLU A 17 -1.72 0.49 14.86
C GLU A 17 -2.79 1.42 15.43
N SER A 18 -4.05 1.17 15.04
CA SER A 18 -5.21 1.85 15.60
C SER A 18 -6.17 0.85 16.21
N TYR A 19 -6.56 1.07 17.46
CA TYR A 19 -7.45 0.18 18.21
C TYR A 19 -8.72 0.92 18.64
N SER A 20 -9.87 0.25 18.51
CA SER A 20 -11.17 0.76 18.94
C SER A 20 -11.43 0.55 20.44
N HIS A 21 -10.80 -0.46 21.05
CA HIS A 21 -10.99 -0.81 22.46
C HIS A 21 -10.09 -0.03 23.43
N LYS A 22 -10.41 -0.11 24.73
CA LYS A 22 -9.73 0.64 25.80
C LYS A 22 -8.44 0.00 26.32
N ALA A 23 -8.13 -1.24 25.96
CA ALA A 23 -6.92 -1.92 26.43
C ALA A 23 -5.64 -1.18 26.02
N GLU A 24 -4.63 -1.24 26.88
CA GLU A 24 -3.26 -0.86 26.56
C GLU A 24 -2.56 -2.00 25.84
N VAL A 25 -1.61 -1.67 24.96
CA VAL A 25 -0.89 -2.66 24.15
C VAL A 25 0.50 -2.82 24.74
N ALA A 26 0.79 -4.01 25.29
CA ALA A 26 2.08 -4.29 25.91
C ALA A 26 3.24 -4.15 24.90
N GLY A 27 4.29 -3.43 25.32
CA GLY A 27 5.46 -3.14 24.49
C GLY A 27 5.21 -2.12 23.38
N ALA A 28 4.09 -1.39 23.41
CA ALA A 28 3.80 -0.33 22.46
C ALA A 28 3.69 1.03 23.14
N ILE A 29 4.08 2.07 22.42
CA ILE A 29 4.03 3.46 22.86
C ILE A 29 2.76 4.09 22.32
N LYS A 30 1.94 4.67 23.20
CA LYS A 30 0.73 5.38 22.79
C LYS A 30 1.10 6.66 22.04
N ILE A 31 0.51 6.86 20.88
CA ILE A 31 0.73 8.05 20.04
C ILE A 31 -0.57 8.81 19.81
N THR A 32 -0.43 10.05 19.34
CA THR A 32 -1.58 10.87 18.93
C THR A 32 -2.13 10.43 17.57
N LYS A 33 -3.38 10.81 17.29
CA LYS A 33 -3.96 10.67 15.94
C LYS A 33 -3.11 11.37 14.87
N LYS A 34 -2.54 12.53 15.23
CA LYS A 34 -1.73 13.35 14.31
C LYS A 34 -0.45 12.60 13.91
N GLU A 35 0.24 11.98 14.87
CA GLU A 35 1.42 11.15 14.59
C GLU A 35 1.07 9.93 13.74
N TYR A 36 -0.04 9.26 14.04
CA TYR A 36 -0.53 8.14 13.22
C TYR A 36 -0.74 8.58 11.77
N GLN A 37 -1.45 9.68 11.54
CA GLN A 37 -1.72 10.18 10.20
C GLN A 37 -0.45 10.64 9.48
N ALA A 38 0.47 11.28 10.19
CA ALA A 38 1.76 11.67 9.63
C ALA A 38 2.59 10.46 9.18
N PHE A 39 2.57 9.37 9.96
CA PHE A 39 3.24 8.12 9.59
C PHE A 39 2.62 7.50 8.33
N ILE A 40 1.29 7.37 8.28
CA ILE A 40 0.59 6.81 7.11
C ILE A 40 0.83 7.67 5.86
N ALA A 41 0.82 8.99 5.99
CA ALA A 41 1.09 9.91 4.88
C ALA A 41 2.55 9.85 4.38
N ALA A 42 3.48 9.39 5.21
CA ALA A 42 4.89 9.23 4.86
C ALA A 42 5.18 7.87 4.19
N LEU A 43 4.25 6.92 4.19
CA LEU A 43 4.44 5.65 3.50
C LEU A 43 4.57 5.89 1.99
N PRO A 44 5.50 5.18 1.31
CA PRO A 44 5.64 5.29 -0.12
C PRO A 44 4.32 4.88 -0.78
N VAL A 45 3.87 5.67 -1.75
CA VAL A 45 2.72 5.30 -2.57
C VAL A 45 3.17 4.12 -3.43
N ILE A 46 2.64 2.94 -3.13
CA ILE A 46 2.80 1.79 -4.00
C ILE A 46 1.94 2.09 -5.23
N SER A 47 2.56 2.37 -6.37
CA SER A 47 1.83 2.44 -7.63
C SER A 47 1.16 1.08 -7.83
N PRO A 48 -0.15 1.00 -8.07
CA PRO A 48 -0.75 -0.25 -8.50
C PRO A 48 0.02 -0.72 -9.73
N GLU A 49 0.39 -2.00 -9.75
CA GLU A 49 0.83 -2.62 -10.99
C GLU A 49 -0.29 -2.44 -12.03
N PRO A 50 0.05 -2.21 -13.32
CA PRO A 50 -0.96 -2.04 -14.35
C PRO A 50 -1.95 -3.20 -14.33
N ASP A 51 -3.23 -2.88 -14.47
CA ASP A 51 -4.31 -3.87 -14.44
C ASP A 51 -4.02 -4.94 -15.51
N PRO A 52 -3.99 -6.24 -15.14
CA PRO A 52 -3.82 -7.31 -16.11
C PRO A 52 -4.79 -7.19 -17.27
N VAL A 53 -6.02 -6.72 -17.08
CA VAL A 53 -7.01 -6.57 -18.15
C VAL A 53 -6.58 -5.57 -19.22
N GLU A 54 -5.88 -4.48 -18.86
CA GLU A 54 -5.37 -3.50 -19.83
C GLU A 54 -4.24 -4.08 -20.70
N LEU A 55 -3.34 -4.87 -20.10
CA LEU A 55 -2.24 -5.52 -20.82
C LEU A 55 -2.72 -6.50 -21.91
N TRP A 56 -3.88 -7.12 -21.71
CA TRP A 56 -4.42 -8.09 -22.68
C TRP A 56 -5.11 -7.39 -23.86
N ARG A 57 -5.64 -6.18 -23.68
CA ARG A 57 -6.22 -5.39 -24.79
C ARG A 57 -5.15 -5.01 -25.80
N ASP A 58 -4.04 -4.45 -25.33
CA ASP A 58 -2.92 -4.06 -26.20
C ASP A 58 -2.35 -5.25 -26.97
N GLU A 59 -2.26 -6.43 -26.32
CA GLU A 59 -1.79 -7.64 -26.98
C GLU A 59 -2.78 -8.15 -28.05
N VAL A 60 -4.09 -8.09 -27.78
CA VAL A 60 -5.12 -8.48 -28.74
C VAL A 60 -5.13 -7.54 -29.94
N ASP A 61 -5.07 -6.22 -29.71
CA ASP A 61 -5.05 -5.20 -30.76
C ASP A 61 -3.79 -5.32 -31.62
N ARG A 62 -2.62 -5.55 -31.00
CA ARG A 62 -1.36 -5.82 -31.70
C ARG A 62 -1.46 -7.08 -32.57
N ARG A 63 -2.07 -8.15 -32.07
CA ARG A 63 -2.23 -9.39 -32.82
C ARG A 63 -3.21 -9.24 -33.98
N LEU A 64 -4.29 -8.47 -33.80
CA LEU A 64 -5.27 -8.18 -34.83
C LEU A 64 -4.66 -7.37 -35.97
N ALA A 65 -3.94 -6.28 -35.66
CA ALA A 65 -3.26 -5.45 -36.65
C ALA A 65 -2.27 -6.26 -37.50
N ASN A 66 -1.51 -7.17 -36.88
CA ASN A 66 -0.57 -8.05 -37.59
C ASN A 66 -1.25 -9.12 -38.47
N LEU A 67 -2.48 -9.52 -38.14
CA LEU A 67 -3.28 -10.46 -38.93
C LEU A 67 -3.91 -9.79 -40.15
N GLU A 68 -4.31 -8.51 -40.03
CA GLU A 68 -4.87 -7.74 -41.13
C GLU A 68 -3.81 -7.35 -42.17
N VAL A 69 -2.61 -6.98 -41.71
CA VAL A 69 -1.46 -6.70 -42.60
C VAL A 69 -1.00 -7.93 -43.39
N LYS A 70 -1.11 -9.14 -42.81
CA LYS A 70 -0.74 -10.39 -43.48
C LYS A 70 -1.78 -10.91 -44.48
N LYS A 71 -2.98 -10.34 -44.51
CA LYS A 71 -4.06 -10.74 -45.43
C LYS A 71 -4.10 -9.90 -46.72
N THR A 72 -3.25 -8.88 -46.84
CA THR A 72 -3.09 -8.05 -48.04
C THR A 72 -1.86 -8.48 -48.82
#